data_AF-A0A9C7ULJ1-F1
#
_entry.id   AF-A0A9C7ULJ1-F1
#
_cell.length_a   1.000
_cell.length_b   1.000
_cell.length_c   1.000
_cell.angle_alpha   90.00
_cell.angle_beta   90.00
_cell.angle_gamma   90.00
#
_symmetry.space_group_name_H-M   'P 1'
#
loop_
_entity.id
_entity.type
_entity.pdbx_description
1 polymer ?
#
loop_
_entity_poly.entity_id
_entity_poly.type
_entity_poly.pdbx_seq_one_letter_code
_entity_poly.pdbx_strand_id
1 'polypeptide(L)'
;MLAIVNIEPIGDTSFSGKDIERVMHRWGMRLGHQNIFHYYDPKKWNSQFSLANRYQPGYFSHTDLIDGSFRGMTMFMSIPRCTEPSRSFGEMLSVAEYLASELNGSLADPDSGRLSPAHLALIQRQVNGVGESMKRLGVTPGGEEALRLF
;
A
#
# COMPACT_ATOMS: atom_id res chain seq x y z
N MET A 1 -12.10 -5.97 -3.79
CA MET A 1 -11.87 -4.64 -4.40
C MET A 1 -10.63 -4.04 -3.78
N LEU A 2 -9.63 -3.70 -4.59
CA LEU A 2 -8.32 -3.24 -4.13
C LEU A 2 -8.12 -1.78 -4.56
N ALA A 3 -7.52 -0.96 -3.69
CA ALA A 3 -6.88 0.28 -4.12
C ALA A 3 -5.38 0.03 -4.20
N ILE A 4 -4.75 0.48 -5.29
CA ILE A 4 -3.37 0.19 -5.63
C ILE A 4 -2.69 1.49 -6.06
N VAL A 5 -1.48 1.71 -5.56
CA VAL A 5 -0.56 2.77 -6.00
C VAL A 5 0.82 2.14 -6.14
N ASN A 6 1.45 2.37 -7.27
CA ASN A 6 2.83 1.95 -7.49
C ASN A 6 3.80 3.08 -7.17
N ILE A 7 5.00 2.70 -6.75
CA ILE A 7 6.12 3.59 -6.53
C ILE A 7 7.23 3.13 -7.47
N GLU A 8 7.59 4.00 -8.41
CA GLU A 8 8.57 3.72 -9.46
C GLU A 8 9.79 4.62 -9.31
N PRO A 9 11.02 4.10 -9.50
CA PRO A 9 12.23 4.92 -9.47
C PRO A 9 12.19 5.95 -10.61
N ILE A 10 12.72 7.15 -10.35
CA ILE A 10 12.86 8.16 -11.40
C ILE A 10 14.10 7.83 -12.25
N GLY A 11 13.94 7.82 -13.56
CA GLY A 11 15.00 7.48 -14.51
C GLY A 11 15.35 5.99 -14.50
N ASP A 12 16.56 5.65 -14.96
CA ASP A 12 17.04 4.27 -14.98
C ASP A 12 17.76 3.93 -13.66
N THR A 13 17.02 4.06 -12.56
CA THR A 13 17.53 3.80 -11.20
C THR A 13 16.75 2.67 -10.52
N SER A 14 17.15 2.32 -9.29
CA SER A 14 16.48 1.31 -8.47
C SER A 14 16.52 1.73 -7.01
N PHE A 15 15.60 1.18 -6.22
CA PHE A 15 15.54 1.39 -4.79
C PHE A 15 16.40 0.37 -4.05
N SER A 16 17.22 0.84 -3.12
CA SER A 16 17.97 -0.02 -2.19
C SER A 16 17.03 -0.72 -1.22
N GLY A 17 17.19 -2.04 -1.05
CA GLY A 17 16.41 -2.81 -0.07
C GLY A 17 16.54 -2.29 1.35
N LYS A 18 17.76 -1.88 1.73
CA LYS A 18 18.05 -1.34 3.06
C LYS A 18 17.34 -0.01 3.31
N ASP A 19 17.20 0.81 2.28
CA ASP A 19 16.47 2.08 2.40
C ASP A 19 14.96 1.86 2.44
N ILE A 20 14.43 0.88 1.70
CA ILE A 20 13.04 0.45 1.82
C ILE A 20 12.75 0.00 3.25
N GLU A 21 13.55 -0.92 3.81
CA GLU A 21 13.37 -1.43 5.17
C GLU A 21 13.41 -0.29 6.20
N ARG A 22 14.39 0.61 6.09
CA ARG A 22 14.54 1.79 6.96
C ARG A 22 13.30 2.69 6.92
N VAL A 23 12.78 3.01 5.73
CA VAL A 23 11.61 3.87 5.57
C VAL A 23 10.35 3.19 6.10
N MET A 24 10.16 1.90 5.81
CA MET A 24 9.02 1.13 6.30
C MET A 24 8.98 1.07 7.83
N HIS A 25 10.11 0.81 8.48
CA HIS A 25 10.17 0.79 9.94
C HIS A 25 9.91 2.16 10.57
N ARG A 26 10.35 3.25 9.95
CA ARG A 26 10.05 4.62 10.42
C ARG A 26 8.54 4.90 10.46
N TRP A 27 7.78 4.34 9.52
CA TRP A 27 6.32 4.44 9.46
C TRP A 27 5.59 3.37 10.28
N GLY A 28 6.32 2.56 11.06
CA GLY A 28 5.73 1.48 11.85
C GLY A 28 5.24 0.30 11.02
N MET A 29 5.57 0.23 9.72
CA MET A 29 5.28 -0.93 8.90
C MET A 29 6.22 -2.08 9.24
N ARG A 30 5.69 -3.30 9.22
CA ARG A 30 6.41 -4.51 9.63
C ARG A 30 6.37 -5.55 8.52
N LEU A 31 7.51 -6.17 8.25
CA LEU A 31 7.58 -7.36 7.40
C LEU A 31 6.80 -8.49 8.08
N GLY A 32 5.92 -9.16 7.34
CA GLY A 32 5.03 -10.16 7.90
C GLY A 32 4.58 -11.22 6.90
N HIS A 33 3.28 -11.51 6.91
CA HIS A 33 2.68 -12.52 6.05
C HIS A 33 3.09 -12.31 4.58
N GLN A 34 3.35 -13.40 3.83
CA GLN A 34 3.83 -13.34 2.45
C GLN A 34 5.17 -12.63 2.24
N ASN A 35 5.94 -12.35 3.31
CA ASN A 35 7.22 -11.62 3.23
C ASN A 35 7.07 -10.24 2.56
N ILE A 36 5.99 -9.54 2.88
CA ILE A 36 5.74 -8.15 2.48
C ILE A 36 5.55 -7.26 3.70
N PHE A 37 5.67 -5.94 3.52
CA PHE A 37 5.46 -5.00 4.63
C PHE A 37 3.98 -4.72 4.81
N HIS A 38 3.53 -4.67 6.06
CA HIS A 38 2.15 -4.37 6.42
C HIS A 38 2.09 -3.22 7.41
N TYR A 39 1.13 -2.32 7.21
CA TYR A 39 0.67 -1.40 8.22
C TYR A 39 -0.55 -2.01 8.93
N TYR A 40 -0.47 -2.16 10.25
CA TYR A 40 -1.48 -2.86 11.05
C TYR A 40 -2.32 -1.87 11.86
N ASP A 41 -3.61 -2.17 12.00
CA ASP A 41 -4.44 -1.55 13.04
C ASP A 41 -3.88 -1.96 14.42
N PRO A 42 -3.51 -1.02 15.30
CA PRO A 42 -2.86 -1.33 16.57
C PRO A 42 -3.78 -2.03 17.57
N LYS A 43 -5.11 -1.96 17.39
CA LYS A 43 -6.11 -2.57 18.27
C LYS A 43 -6.53 -3.95 17.76
N LYS A 44 -6.73 -4.07 16.45
CA LYS A 44 -7.28 -5.28 15.82
C LYS A 44 -6.23 -6.20 15.20
N TRP A 45 -4.99 -5.72 15.03
CA TRP A 45 -3.88 -6.45 14.40
C TRP A 45 -4.17 -6.98 12.98
N ASN A 46 -5.19 -6.44 12.30
CA ASN A 46 -5.43 -6.68 10.89
C ASN A 46 -4.62 -5.69 10.03
N SER A 47 -4.15 -6.15 8.87
CA SER A 47 -3.44 -5.27 7.93
C SER A 47 -4.45 -4.31 7.29
N GLN A 48 -4.12 -3.02 7.33
CA GLN A 48 -4.88 -1.94 6.70
C GLN A 48 -4.44 -1.75 5.25
N PHE A 49 -3.13 -1.75 5.02
CA PHE A 49 -2.49 -1.74 3.71
C PHE A 49 -1.12 -2.41 3.77
N SER A 50 -0.60 -2.75 2.60
CA SER A 50 0.67 -3.48 2.45
C SER A 50 1.53 -2.89 1.34
N LEU A 51 2.84 -3.07 1.45
CA LEU A 51 3.82 -2.77 0.40
C LEU A 51 4.51 -4.06 -0.02
N ALA A 52 4.51 -4.34 -1.32
CA ALA A 52 5.13 -5.50 -1.94
C ALA A 52 6.15 -5.08 -3.01
N ASN A 53 7.05 -6.00 -3.39
CA ASN A 53 7.83 -5.83 -4.61
C ASN A 53 6.87 -5.88 -5.81
N ARG A 54 6.98 -4.93 -6.74
CA ARG A 54 6.12 -4.89 -7.93
C ARG A 54 6.42 -6.05 -8.89
N TYR A 55 7.68 -6.49 -8.93
CA TYR A 55 8.14 -7.52 -9.84
C TYR A 55 8.22 -8.88 -9.14
N GLN A 56 8.25 -9.96 -9.94
CA GLN A 56 8.41 -11.31 -9.40
C GLN A 56 9.69 -11.41 -8.55
N PRO A 57 9.62 -12.07 -7.37
CA PRO A 57 8.53 -12.95 -6.92
C PRO A 57 7.39 -12.25 -6.15
N GLY A 58 7.41 -10.91 -6.05
CA GLY A 58 6.35 -10.13 -5.39
C GLY A 58 6.54 -9.93 -3.89
N TYR A 59 7.62 -10.45 -3.32
CA TYR A 59 7.96 -10.33 -1.90
C TYR A 59 9.40 -9.85 -1.70
N PHE A 60 9.75 -9.56 -0.45
CA PHE A 60 11.10 -9.18 -0.04
C PHE A 60 11.75 -10.35 0.69
N SER A 61 12.81 -10.94 0.13
CA SER A 61 13.64 -11.86 0.90
C SER A 61 14.57 -11.09 1.85
N HIS A 62 15.08 -11.76 2.88
CA HIS A 62 16.04 -11.15 3.80
C HIS A 62 17.29 -10.66 3.07
N THR A 63 17.79 -11.43 2.09
CA THR A 63 18.92 -11.04 1.25
C THR A 63 18.60 -9.80 0.42
N ASP A 64 17.39 -9.70 -0.13
CA ASP A 64 17.00 -8.54 -0.93
C ASP A 64 16.92 -7.25 -0.09
N LEU A 65 16.54 -7.35 1.18
CA LEU A 65 16.50 -6.19 2.08
C LEU A 65 17.88 -5.72 2.54
N ILE A 66 18.90 -6.59 2.48
CA ILE A 66 20.27 -6.21 2.86
C ILE A 66 21.01 -5.62 1.66
N ASP A 67 21.07 -6.36 0.55
CA ASP A 67 21.94 -6.06 -0.60
C ASP A 67 21.17 -5.94 -1.93
N GLY A 68 19.85 -6.08 -1.91
CA GLY A 68 19.01 -6.07 -3.11
C GLY A 68 18.67 -4.68 -3.63
N SER A 69 18.21 -4.67 -4.88
CA SER A 69 17.72 -3.49 -5.57
C SER A 69 16.36 -3.75 -6.21
N PHE A 70 15.43 -2.81 -6.09
CA PHE A 70 14.05 -2.96 -6.54
C PHE A 70 13.70 -1.93 -7.61
N ARG A 71 13.14 -2.39 -8.72
CA ARG A 71 12.76 -1.53 -9.84
C ARG A 71 11.38 -0.90 -9.70
N GLY A 72 10.64 -1.26 -8.66
CA GLY A 72 9.30 -0.76 -8.40
C GLY A 72 8.68 -1.48 -7.22
N MET A 73 7.77 -0.80 -6.54
CA MET A 73 7.02 -1.35 -5.41
C MET A 73 5.53 -1.08 -5.62
N THR A 74 4.71 -1.95 -5.05
CA THR A 74 3.26 -1.81 -5.12
C THR A 74 2.70 -1.70 -3.71
N MET A 75 2.06 -0.56 -3.43
CA MET A 75 1.30 -0.37 -2.20
C MET A 75 -0.18 -0.61 -2.49
N PHE A 76 -0.84 -1.40 -1.64
CA PHE A 76 -2.22 -1.78 -1.87
C PHE A 76 -3.01 -1.99 -0.59
N MET A 77 -4.32 -1.80 -0.68
CA MET A 77 -5.27 -2.05 0.41
C MET A 77 -6.52 -2.78 -0.10
N SER A 78 -7.04 -3.68 0.73
CA SER A 78 -8.34 -4.31 0.49
C SER A 78 -9.44 -3.50 1.16
N ILE A 79 -10.22 -2.77 0.35
CA ILE A 79 -11.29 -1.89 0.84
C ILE A 79 -12.27 -2.65 1.75
N PRO A 80 -12.69 -3.89 1.44
CA PRO A 80 -13.58 -4.62 2.34
C PRO A 80 -12.96 -5.03 3.68
N ARG A 81 -11.65 -5.28 3.71
CA ARG A 81 -10.97 -5.88 4.88
C ARG A 81 -10.29 -4.84 5.79
N CYS A 82 -10.05 -3.63 5.30
CA CYS A 82 -9.50 -2.55 6.12
C CYS A 82 -10.60 -1.82 6.91
N THR A 83 -10.28 -1.41 8.13
CA THR A 83 -11.13 -0.46 8.88
C THR A 83 -11.02 0.94 8.28
N GLU A 84 -12.09 1.73 8.36
CA GLU A 84 -12.14 3.12 7.90
C GLU A 84 -11.45 3.36 6.52
N PRO A 85 -11.94 2.77 5.41
CA PRO A 85 -11.17 2.71 4.16
C PRO A 85 -10.69 4.06 3.63
N SER A 86 -11.51 5.11 3.76
CA SER A 86 -11.14 6.46 3.33
C SER A 86 -9.92 6.99 4.10
N ARG A 87 -9.91 6.81 5.42
CA ARG A 87 -8.79 7.20 6.29
C ARG A 87 -7.55 6.36 6.00
N SER A 88 -7.73 5.04 5.92
CA SER A 88 -6.65 4.09 5.62
C SER A 88 -5.98 4.38 4.28
N PHE A 89 -6.74 4.80 3.26
CA PHE A 89 -6.18 5.21 1.97
C PHE A 89 -5.37 6.52 2.07
N GLY A 90 -5.81 7.48 2.88
CA GLY A 90 -5.04 8.70 3.14
C GLY A 90 -3.72 8.44 3.86
N GLU A 91 -3.72 7.53 4.84
CA GLU A 91 -2.51 7.06 5.52
C GLU A 91 -1.59 6.31 4.54
N MET A 92 -2.15 5.40 3.73
CA MET A 92 -1.42 4.69 2.66
C MET A 92 -0.74 5.67 1.70
N LEU A 93 -1.46 6.71 1.25
CA LEU A 93 -0.90 7.71 0.35
C LEU A 93 0.22 8.52 1.01
N SER A 94 0.07 8.91 2.27
CA SER A 94 1.11 9.63 3.02
C SER A 94 2.41 8.83 3.10
N VAL A 95 2.32 7.52 3.35
CA VAL A 95 3.49 6.63 3.35
C VAL A 95 4.08 6.50 1.94
N ALA A 96 3.25 6.33 0.91
CA ALA A 96 3.70 6.19 -0.47
C ALA A 96 4.43 7.46 -0.97
N GLU A 97 3.89 8.64 -0.69
CA GLU A 97 4.50 9.93 -1.03
C GLU A 97 5.83 10.14 -0.29
N TYR A 98 5.89 9.81 1.00
CA TYR A 98 7.13 9.88 1.76
C TYR A 98 8.19 8.93 1.22
N LEU A 99 7.81 7.67 0.92
CA LEU A 99 8.71 6.68 0.34
C LEU A 99 9.24 7.13 -1.03
N ALA A 100 8.36 7.64 -1.90
CA ALA A 100 8.75 8.18 -3.19
C ALA A 100 9.73 9.37 -3.03
N SER A 101 9.47 10.28 -2.09
CA SER A 101 10.36 11.40 -1.82
C SER A 101 11.73 10.95 -1.30
N GLU A 102 11.77 10.04 -0.33
CA GLU A 102 13.03 9.58 0.28
C GLU A 102 13.90 8.77 -0.68
N LEU A 103 13.29 7.99 -1.57
CA LEU A 103 14.00 7.05 -2.45
C LEU A 103 14.14 7.54 -3.90
N ASN A 104 13.85 8.82 -4.16
CA ASN A 104 13.88 9.40 -5.51
C ASN A 104 12.96 8.64 -6.50
N GLY A 105 11.74 8.37 -6.07
CA GLY A 105 10.68 7.73 -6.83
C GLY A 105 9.51 8.65 -7.18
N SER A 106 8.53 8.10 -7.89
CA SER A 106 7.29 8.77 -8.24
C SER A 106 6.11 7.81 -8.15
N LEU A 107 4.92 8.36 -7.86
CA LEU A 107 3.70 7.57 -7.81
C LEU A 107 3.16 7.31 -9.22
N ALA A 108 2.77 6.07 -9.45
CA ALA A 108 2.20 5.60 -10.69
C ALA A 108 0.96 4.73 -10.46
N ASP A 109 0.08 4.69 -11.45
CA ASP A 109 -1.05 3.79 -11.49
C ASP A 109 -0.58 2.35 -11.84
N PRO A 110 -1.50 1.36 -11.85
CA PRO A 110 -1.19 -0.01 -12.26
C PRO A 110 -0.58 -0.15 -13.66
N ASP A 111 -0.90 0.77 -14.58
CA ASP A 111 -0.43 0.78 -15.96
C ASP A 111 0.83 1.65 -16.16
N SER A 112 1.47 2.04 -15.06
CA SER A 112 2.67 2.89 -15.02
C SER A 112 2.47 4.33 -15.51
N GLY A 113 1.22 4.80 -15.55
CA GLY A 113 0.89 6.21 -15.74
C GLY A 113 1.18 7.02 -14.47
N ARG A 114 1.84 8.18 -14.60
CA ARG A 114 2.13 9.04 -13.44
C ARG A 114 0.82 9.49 -12.77
N LEU A 115 0.74 9.35 -11.45
CA LEU A 115 -0.39 9.82 -10.67
C LEU A 115 -0.24 11.29 -10.31
N SER A 116 -1.19 12.11 -10.76
CA SER A 116 -1.33 13.49 -10.34
C SER A 116 -2.19 13.58 -9.06
N PRO A 117 -2.16 14.71 -8.34
CA PRO A 117 -3.09 14.94 -7.23
C PRO A 117 -4.56 14.76 -7.62
N ALA A 118 -4.93 15.11 -8.85
CA ALA A 118 -6.28 14.90 -9.36
C ALA A 118 -6.62 13.41 -9.53
N HIS A 119 -5.69 12.59 -10.02
CA HIS A 119 -5.87 11.14 -10.11
C HIS A 119 -6.03 10.51 -8.71
N LEU A 120 -5.19 10.92 -7.76
CA LEU A 120 -5.26 10.44 -6.38
C LEU A 120 -6.60 10.80 -5.70
N ALA A 121 -7.11 12.01 -5.93
CA ALA A 121 -8.42 12.42 -5.45
C ALA A 121 -9.57 11.58 -6.04
N LEU A 122 -9.46 11.15 -7.31
CA LEU A 122 -10.43 10.24 -7.92
C LEU A 122 -10.41 8.86 -7.25
N ILE A 123 -9.22 8.30 -6.97
CA ILE A 123 -9.08 7.02 -6.27
C ILE A 123 -9.65 7.14 -4.85
N GLN A 124 -9.34 8.20 -4.12
CA GLN A 124 -9.92 8.47 -2.79
C GLN A 124 -11.46 8.49 -2.84
N ARG A 125 -12.04 9.15 -3.86
CA ARG A 125 -13.49 9.18 -4.04
C ARG A 125 -14.07 7.80 -4.34
N GLN A 126 -13.38 6.98 -5.14
CA GLN A 126 -13.78 5.60 -5.41
C GLN A 126 -13.73 4.75 -4.13
N VAL A 127 -12.64 4.82 -3.37
CA VAL A 127 -12.51 4.13 -2.07
C VAL A 127 -13.67 4.48 -1.14
N ASN A 128 -14.00 5.76 -1.03
CA ASN A 128 -15.13 6.22 -0.22
C ASN A 128 -16.46 5.64 -0.74
N GLY A 129 -16.73 5.76 -2.04
CA GLY A 129 -17.97 5.26 -2.64
C GLY A 129 -18.18 3.75 -2.45
N VAL A 130 -17.10 2.99 -2.43
CA VAL A 130 -17.12 1.54 -2.19
C VAL A 130 -17.42 1.24 -0.72
N GLY A 131 -16.72 1.91 0.20
CA GLY A 131 -16.98 1.78 1.63
C GLY A 131 -18.43 2.11 1.99
N GLU A 132 -18.99 3.18 1.43
CA GLU A 132 -20.39 3.57 1.64
C GLU A 132 -21.38 2.59 0.99
N SER A 133 -21.04 2.02 -0.17
CA SER A 133 -21.88 0.99 -0.80
C SER A 133 -21.93 -0.29 0.02
N MET A 134 -20.82 -0.71 0.62
CA MET A 134 -20.81 -1.86 1.54
C MET A 134 -21.72 -1.60 2.76
N LYS A 135 -21.60 -0.41 3.38
CA LYS A 135 -22.44 -0.05 4.53
C LYS A 135 -23.93 -0.05 4.19
N ARG A 136 -24.32 0.44 3.01
CA ARG A 136 -25.72 0.39 2.53
C ARG A 136 -26.25 -1.04 2.37
N LEU A 137 -25.36 -1.99 2.08
CA LEU A 137 -25.68 -3.42 2.01
C LEU A 137 -25.58 -4.12 3.38
N GLY A 138 -25.40 -3.38 4.47
CA GLY A 138 -25.30 -3.93 5.83
C GLY A 138 -23.92 -4.49 6.20
N VAL A 139 -22.91 -4.31 5.35
CA VAL A 139 -21.56 -4.84 5.58
C VAL A 139 -20.61 -3.69 5.94
N THR A 140 -20.07 -3.71 7.16
CA THR A 140 -19.09 -2.70 7.60
C THR A 140 -17.68 -3.09 7.15
N PRO A 141 -16.95 -2.26 6.37
CA PRO A 141 -15.56 -2.53 6.02
C PRO A 141 -14.67 -2.77 7.25
N GLY A 142 -13.86 -3.84 7.21
CA GLY A 142 -13.03 -4.27 8.36
C GLY A 142 -13.82 -4.73 9.59
N GLY A 143 -15.14 -4.90 9.45
CA GLY A 143 -16.00 -5.58 10.42
C GLY A 143 -15.94 -7.10 10.26
N GLU A 144 -16.44 -7.83 11.25
CA GLU A 144 -16.39 -9.29 11.28
C GLU A 144 -17.00 -9.94 10.03
N GLU A 145 -18.20 -9.50 9.63
CA GLU A 145 -18.86 -10.05 8.44
C GLU A 145 -18.05 -9.78 7.16
N ALA A 146 -17.45 -8.59 7.04
CA ALA A 146 -16.60 -8.29 5.89
C ALA A 146 -15.34 -9.16 5.87
N LEU A 147 -14.70 -9.40 7.02
CA LEU A 147 -13.54 -10.28 7.11
C LEU A 147 -13.87 -11.76 6.87
N ARG A 148 -15.13 -12.17 7.09
CA ARG A 148 -15.62 -13.52 6.78
C ARG A 148 -15.90 -13.69 5.30
N LEU A 149 -16.42 -12.65 4.64
CA LEU A 149 -16.81 -12.69 3.22
C LEU A 149 -15.66 -12.43 2.25
N PHE A 150 -14.58 -11.76 2.70
CA PHE A 150 -13.47 -11.28 1.86
C PHE A 150 -12.11 -11.62 2.47
#